data_AF-A0A9E1ZZR0-F1
#
_entry.id   AF-A0A9E1ZZR0-F1
#
_cell.length_a   1.000
_cell.length_b   1.000
_cell.length_c   1.000
_cell.angle_alpha   90.00
_cell.angle_beta   90.00
_cell.angle_gamma   90.00
#
_symmetry.space_group_name_H-M   'P 1'
#
loop_
_entity.id
_entity.type
_entity.pdbx_description
1 polymer ?
#
loop_
_entity_poly.entity_id
_entity_poly.type
_entity_poly.pdbx_seq_one_letter_code
_entity_poly.pdbx_strand_id
1 'polypeptide(L)'
;MTILHRIIPLFALIVLAMFASHASAAESCVNVGQWLRPDDRTTVTHRGLMAELSKRPVVLLGEVHTNVEHHRWQLHTLAALHALNPNMVIAFEAFPRSTQSVLDKWVRGELGVDAFLKQSRWHDVWRFDANQYLPLFHFARQHRIPMVAMNVERDLIRAVGKQGFEK
;
A
#
# COMPACT_ATOMS: atom_id res chain seq x y z
N MET A 1 -80.73 41.61 -20.98
CA MET A 1 -81.55 40.48 -21.46
C MET A 1 -80.69 39.72 -22.46
N THR A 2 -80.19 38.53 -22.08
CA THR A 2 -79.51 37.51 -22.92
C THR A 2 -78.22 37.98 -23.66
N ILE A 3 -77.06 37.31 -23.77
CA ILE A 3 -76.64 35.90 -23.73
C ILE A 3 -75.09 35.87 -23.51
N LEU A 4 -74.58 34.78 -22.91
CA LEU A 4 -73.55 33.88 -23.48
C LEU A 4 -72.14 33.76 -22.83
N HIS A 5 -71.69 32.50 -22.80
CA HIS A 5 -70.35 31.89 -22.62
C HIS A 5 -70.00 31.42 -21.19
N ARG A 6 -70.17 30.13 -20.87
CA ARG A 6 -69.23 28.99 -21.08
C ARG A 6 -67.82 29.27 -20.52
N ILE A 7 -67.37 28.44 -19.58
CA ILE A 7 -66.17 27.56 -19.66
C ILE A 7 -65.96 26.88 -18.29
N ILE A 8 -66.03 25.54 -18.30
CA ILE A 8 -65.40 24.56 -17.40
C ILE A 8 -64.39 23.84 -18.34
N PRO A 9 -63.20 23.28 -17.97
CA PRO A 9 -62.75 22.75 -16.66
C PRO A 9 -61.23 22.97 -16.34
N LEU A 10 -60.78 22.28 -15.28
CA LEU A 10 -59.56 21.45 -15.26
C LEU A 10 -58.32 22.03 -14.57
N PHE A 11 -58.24 21.85 -13.24
CA PHE A 11 -56.96 21.80 -12.54
C PHE A 11 -56.57 20.34 -12.34
N ALA A 12 -55.81 19.79 -13.29
CA ALA A 12 -55.06 18.55 -13.11
C ALA A 12 -53.70 18.92 -12.49
N LEU A 13 -53.52 18.60 -11.21
CA LEU A 13 -52.26 18.80 -10.50
C LEU A 13 -51.27 17.71 -10.93
N ILE A 14 -50.37 18.02 -11.86
CA ILE A 14 -49.26 17.15 -12.23
C ILE A 14 -48.18 17.28 -11.14
N VAL A 15 -48.07 16.27 -10.27
CA VAL A 15 -46.91 16.11 -9.39
C VAL A 15 -45.80 15.47 -10.20
N LEU A 16 -44.88 16.30 -10.70
CA LEU A 16 -43.66 15.85 -11.34
C LEU A 16 -42.68 15.37 -10.25
N ALA A 17 -42.69 14.08 -9.96
CA ALA A 17 -41.65 13.46 -9.13
C ALA A 17 -40.31 13.54 -9.88
N MET A 18 -39.46 14.49 -9.48
CA MET A 18 -38.09 14.57 -9.96
C MET A 18 -37.30 13.39 -9.39
N PHE A 19 -37.16 12.33 -10.18
CA PHE A 19 -36.12 11.33 -9.94
C PHE A 19 -34.77 11.98 -10.27
N ALA A 20 -34.18 12.65 -9.29
CA ALA A 20 -32.77 13.03 -9.34
C ALA A 20 -31.94 11.74 -9.29
N SER A 21 -31.52 11.26 -10.45
CA SER A 21 -30.51 10.23 -10.58
C SER A 21 -29.25 10.71 -9.87
N HIS A 22 -29.02 10.24 -8.64
CA HIS A 22 -27.73 10.38 -7.99
C HIS A 22 -26.77 9.42 -8.69
N ALA A 23 -26.28 9.83 -9.86
CA ALA A 23 -25.04 9.29 -10.36
C ALA A 23 -23.97 9.66 -9.32
N SER A 24 -23.61 8.69 -8.49
CA SER A 24 -22.41 8.77 -7.66
C SER A 24 -21.28 9.15 -8.61
N ALA A 25 -20.78 10.38 -8.48
CA ALA A 25 -19.57 10.77 -9.19
C ALA A 25 -18.50 9.78 -8.73
N ALA A 26 -18.04 8.92 -9.64
CA ALA A 26 -16.87 8.11 -9.39
C ALA A 26 -15.77 9.08 -8.96
N GLU A 27 -15.36 9.03 -7.69
CA GLU A 27 -14.30 9.87 -7.17
C GLU A 27 -13.10 9.76 -8.10
N SER A 28 -12.71 10.87 -8.71
CA SER A 28 -11.61 10.91 -9.66
C SER A 28 -10.38 10.32 -9.01
N CYS A 29 -9.78 9.32 -9.66
CA CYS A 29 -8.52 8.74 -9.24
C CYS A 29 -7.46 9.86 -9.09
N VAL A 30 -6.57 9.69 -8.12
CA VAL A 30 -5.44 10.59 -7.86
C VAL A 30 -4.53 10.62 -9.09
N ASN A 31 -3.98 11.79 -9.45
CA ASN A 31 -2.97 11.84 -10.51
C ASN A 31 -1.73 11.02 -10.10
N VAL A 32 -1.26 10.19 -11.02
CA VAL A 32 -0.08 9.34 -10.80
C VAL A 32 1.13 10.21 -10.43
N GLY A 33 1.89 9.77 -9.43
CA GLY A 33 3.09 10.46 -8.96
C GLY A 33 2.83 11.61 -7.98
N GLN A 34 1.59 11.88 -7.60
CA GLN A 34 1.25 12.82 -6.54
C GLN A 34 1.07 12.14 -5.19
N TRP A 35 1.47 12.83 -4.12
CA TRP A 35 1.19 12.41 -2.75
C TRP A 35 -0.04 13.13 -2.26
N LEU A 36 -0.99 12.39 -1.67
CA LEU A 36 -2.17 12.95 -1.04
C LEU A 36 -2.25 12.56 0.44
N ARG A 37 -2.80 13.46 1.25
CA ARG A 37 -3.27 13.13 2.60
C ARG A 37 -4.66 12.50 2.52
N PRO A 38 -4.90 11.31 3.10
CA PRO A 38 -6.21 10.66 3.02
C PRO A 38 -7.35 11.46 3.65
N ASP A 39 -7.07 12.21 4.72
CA ASP A 39 -8.10 12.89 5.52
C ASP A 39 -8.81 14.02 4.76
N ASP A 40 -8.04 14.83 4.02
CA ASP A 40 -8.51 16.04 3.35
C ASP A 40 -8.23 16.06 1.84
N ARG A 41 -7.61 15.00 1.32
CA ARG A 41 -7.18 14.84 -0.08
C ARG A 41 -6.26 15.96 -0.57
N THR A 42 -5.59 16.67 0.35
CA THR A 42 -4.64 17.72 -0.03
C THR A 42 -3.39 17.10 -0.63
N THR A 43 -2.91 17.71 -1.72
CA THR A 43 -1.64 17.32 -2.32
C THR A 43 -0.48 17.83 -1.48
N VAL A 44 0.47 16.96 -1.20
CA VAL A 44 1.71 17.29 -0.50
C VAL A 44 2.91 17.11 -1.43
N THR A 45 3.90 17.98 -1.29
CA THR A 45 5.14 17.86 -2.09
C THR A 45 5.94 16.65 -1.60
N HIS A 46 6.57 15.93 -2.53
CA HIS A 46 7.43 14.80 -2.17
C HIS A 46 8.50 15.21 -1.14
N ARG A 47 9.20 16.32 -1.37
CA ARG A 47 10.23 16.84 -0.44
C ARG A 47 9.67 17.11 0.95
N GLY A 48 8.54 17.81 1.04
CA GLY A 48 7.91 18.14 2.32
C GLY A 48 7.48 16.88 3.07
N LEU A 49 6.88 15.92 2.36
CA LEU A 49 6.46 14.66 2.94
C LEU A 49 7.65 13.83 3.43
N MET A 50 8.72 13.68 2.64
CA MET A 50 9.90 12.91 3.07
C MET A 50 10.57 13.52 4.32
N ALA A 51 10.62 14.86 4.42
CA ALA A 51 11.13 15.55 5.61
C ALA A 51 10.23 15.39 6.85
N GLU A 52 8.93 15.19 6.66
CA GLU A 52 7.99 14.85 7.72
C GLU A 52 8.18 13.38 8.15
N LEU A 53 8.18 12.46 7.18
CA LEU A 53 8.27 11.02 7.40
C LEU A 53 9.61 10.60 8.02
N SER A 54 10.73 11.27 7.68
CA SER A 54 12.05 10.96 8.23
C SER A 54 12.16 11.17 9.75
N LYS A 55 11.20 11.88 10.35
CA LYS A 55 11.10 12.14 11.80
C LYS A 55 10.14 11.18 12.51
N ARG A 56 9.40 10.35 11.76
CA ARG A 56 8.45 9.39 12.32
C ARG A 56 9.21 8.15 12.80
N PRO A 57 8.82 7.55 13.94
CA PRO A 57 9.47 6.34 14.44
C PRO A 57 9.21 5.11 13.55
N VAL A 58 8.04 5.10 12.87
CA VAL A 58 7.62 4.02 11.97
C VAL A 58 6.92 4.64 10.76
N VAL A 59 7.25 4.14 9.57
CA VAL A 59 6.58 4.46 8.31
C VAL A 59 6.22 3.13 7.64
N LEU A 60 4.94 2.96 7.29
CA LEU A 60 4.44 1.75 6.64
C LEU A 60 4.24 2.02 5.15
N LEU A 61 4.85 1.19 4.29
CA LEU A 61 4.75 1.31 2.84
C LEU A 61 3.92 0.14 2.28
N GLY A 62 2.61 0.36 2.12
CA GLY A 62 1.71 -0.63 1.54
C GLY A 62 1.95 -0.85 0.05
N GLU A 63 1.60 -2.05 -0.44
CA GLU A 63 1.85 -2.44 -1.83
C GLU A 63 0.83 -3.51 -2.30
N VAL A 64 0.85 -3.82 -3.59
CA VAL A 64 0.08 -4.91 -4.21
C VAL A 64 1.14 -5.83 -4.80
N HIS A 65 1.27 -7.06 -4.27
CA HIS A 65 2.50 -7.87 -4.39
C HIS A 65 3.02 -8.02 -5.81
N THR A 66 2.12 -8.04 -6.79
CA THR A 66 2.43 -8.24 -8.21
C THR A 66 2.68 -6.93 -8.98
N ASN A 67 2.49 -5.76 -8.37
CA ASN A 67 2.64 -4.46 -9.01
C ASN A 67 4.07 -3.92 -8.88
N VAL A 68 4.81 -4.00 -9.99
CA VAL A 68 6.20 -3.52 -10.09
C VAL A 68 6.36 -2.03 -9.78
N GLU A 69 5.35 -1.20 -10.04
CA GLU A 69 5.42 0.24 -9.79
C GLU A 69 5.36 0.55 -8.29
N HIS A 70 4.66 -0.27 -7.50
CA HIS A 70 4.68 -0.15 -6.05
C HIS A 70 6.08 -0.45 -5.48
N HIS A 71 6.75 -1.51 -5.98
CA HIS A 71 8.12 -1.84 -5.56
C HIS A 71 9.13 -0.77 -5.95
N ARG A 72 9.00 -0.18 -7.14
CA ARG A 72 9.83 0.98 -7.57
C ARG A 72 9.60 2.20 -6.67
N TRP A 73 8.34 2.51 -6.39
CA TRP A 73 7.98 3.60 -5.49
C TRP A 73 8.51 3.39 -4.06
N GLN A 74 8.46 2.15 -3.54
CA GLN A 74 9.05 1.80 -2.25
C GLN A 74 10.56 2.05 -2.25
N LEU A 75 11.29 1.61 -3.28
CA LEU A 75 12.72 1.85 -3.39
C LEU A 75 13.06 3.34 -3.41
N HIS A 76 12.34 4.14 -4.20
CA HIS A 76 12.53 5.59 -4.25
C HIS A 76 12.24 6.26 -2.89
N THR A 77 11.19 5.82 -2.22
CA THR A 77 10.82 6.33 -0.89
C THR A 77 11.89 5.99 0.14
N LEU A 78 12.36 4.73 0.16
CA LEU A 78 13.46 4.29 1.03
C LEU A 78 14.74 5.08 0.79
N ALA A 79 15.12 5.30 -0.47
CA ALA A 79 16.29 6.10 -0.82
C ALA A 79 16.18 7.55 -0.31
N ALA A 80 15.01 8.18 -0.49
CA ALA A 80 14.77 9.54 -0.02
C ALA A 80 14.78 9.64 1.51
N LEU A 81 14.17 8.67 2.21
CA LEU A 81 14.18 8.62 3.67
C LEU A 81 15.58 8.39 4.22
N HIS A 82 16.33 7.43 3.66
CA HIS A 82 17.70 7.13 4.07
C HIS A 82 18.64 8.32 3.86
N ALA A 83 18.44 9.11 2.80
CA ALA A 83 19.21 10.33 2.55
C ALA A 83 18.99 11.42 3.63
N LEU A 84 17.80 11.44 4.26
CA LEU A 84 17.45 12.38 5.32
C LEU A 84 17.77 11.85 6.72
N ASN A 85 17.65 10.53 6.91
CA ASN A 85 17.93 9.84 8.16
C ASN A 85 18.52 8.45 7.88
N PRO A 86 19.86 8.29 7.92
CA PRO A 86 20.49 7.00 7.64
C PRO A 86 20.33 5.99 8.79
N ASN A 87 19.91 6.43 9.98
CA ASN A 87 19.69 5.55 11.12
C ASN A 87 18.30 4.91 11.04
N MET A 88 18.14 3.99 10.09
CA MET A 88 16.89 3.26 9.89
C MET A 88 17.14 1.76 9.72
N VAL A 89 16.05 1.00 9.84
CA VAL A 89 15.99 -0.43 9.51
C VAL A 89 14.84 -0.65 8.52
N ILE A 90 14.90 -1.70 7.71
CA ILE A 90 13.82 -2.04 6.77
C ILE A 90 13.20 -3.37 7.20
N ALA A 91 11.93 -3.32 7.56
CA ALA A 91 11.19 -4.48 8.02
C ALA A 91 10.33 -5.03 6.89
N PHE A 92 10.37 -6.34 6.67
CA PHE A 92 9.73 -7.01 5.55
C PHE A 92 8.70 -8.04 6.04
N GLU A 93 7.47 -7.90 5.57
CA GLU A 93 6.40 -8.89 5.75
C GLU A 93 6.72 -10.22 5.05
N ALA A 94 7.54 -10.18 4.00
CA ALA A 94 7.84 -11.36 3.18
C ALA A 94 8.53 -12.50 3.94
N PHE A 95 9.18 -12.18 5.07
CA PHE A 95 10.05 -13.10 5.78
C PHE A 95 9.47 -13.48 7.16
N PRO A 96 9.30 -14.77 7.45
CA PRO A 96 9.05 -15.24 8.80
C PRO A 96 10.25 -14.97 9.72
N ARG A 97 10.00 -14.67 11.00
CA ARG A 97 11.05 -14.37 12.00
C ARG A 97 12.14 -15.44 12.09
N SER A 98 11.82 -16.71 11.84
CA SER A 98 12.80 -17.81 11.81
C SER A 98 13.93 -17.62 10.80
N THR A 99 13.72 -16.79 9.78
CA THR A 99 14.68 -16.53 8.71
C THR A 99 15.60 -15.34 8.98
N GLN A 100 15.50 -14.67 10.14
CA GLN A 100 16.27 -13.46 10.46
C GLN A 100 17.78 -13.63 10.25
N SER A 101 18.35 -14.76 10.67
CA SER A 101 19.79 -15.02 10.48
C SER A 101 20.24 -15.01 9.01
N VAL A 102 19.35 -15.33 8.07
CA VAL A 102 19.62 -15.30 6.63
C VAL A 102 19.63 -13.86 6.12
N LEU A 103 18.71 -13.02 6.59
CA LEU A 103 18.68 -11.59 6.27
C LEU A 103 19.95 -10.89 6.78
N ASP A 104 20.39 -11.22 7.99
CA ASP A 104 21.61 -10.65 8.56
C ASP A 104 22.85 -11.01 7.72
N LYS A 105 22.96 -12.27 7.28
CA LYS A 105 24.02 -12.74 6.37
C LYS A 105 23.96 -12.02 5.02
N TRP A 106 22.77 -11.80 4.48
CA TRP A 106 22.59 -11.07 3.23
C TRP A 106 23.09 -9.62 3.33
N VAL A 107 22.70 -8.89 4.38
CA VAL A 107 23.14 -7.50 4.60
C VAL A 107 24.66 -7.43 4.77
N ARG A 108 25.29 -8.41 5.43
CA ARG A 108 26.76 -8.52 5.52
C ARG A 108 27.45 -8.95 4.23
N GLY A 109 26.68 -9.31 3.21
CA GLY A 109 27.17 -9.70 1.90
C GLY A 109 27.73 -11.12 1.81
N GLU A 110 27.40 -11.97 2.78
CA GLU A 110 27.88 -13.35 2.90
C GLU A 110 27.12 -14.32 1.98
N LEU A 111 26.03 -13.87 1.36
CA LEU A 111 25.20 -14.66 0.47
C LEU A 111 25.13 -14.04 -0.93
N GLY A 112 25.21 -14.90 -1.95
CA GLY A 112 24.73 -14.59 -3.30
C GLY A 112 23.20 -14.69 -3.37
N VAL A 113 22.60 -14.19 -4.46
CA VAL A 113 21.14 -14.14 -4.66
C VAL A 113 20.50 -15.52 -4.49
N ASP A 114 20.99 -16.53 -5.21
CA ASP A 114 20.39 -17.88 -5.18
C ASP A 114 20.43 -18.49 -3.78
N ALA A 115 21.56 -18.33 -3.08
CA ALA A 115 21.74 -18.84 -1.72
C ALA A 115 20.80 -18.11 -0.74
N PHE A 116 20.61 -16.80 -0.91
CA PHE A 116 19.68 -16.01 -0.12
C PHE A 116 18.23 -16.46 -0.34
N LEU A 117 17.77 -16.54 -1.58
CA LEU A 117 16.39 -16.95 -1.90
C LEU A 117 16.07 -18.36 -1.40
N LYS A 118 17.03 -19.29 -1.53
CA LYS A 118 16.90 -20.66 -1.00
C LYS A 118 16.84 -20.67 0.53
N GLN A 119 17.78 -20.04 1.22
CA GLN A 119 17.87 -20.10 2.68
C GLN A 119 16.75 -19.32 3.38
N SER A 120 16.29 -18.22 2.78
CA SER A 120 15.13 -17.46 3.25
C SER A 120 13.81 -18.16 2.94
N ARG A 121 13.85 -19.26 2.20
CA ARG A 121 12.68 -20.04 1.77
C ARG A 121 11.71 -19.20 0.92
N TRP A 122 12.23 -18.25 0.14
CA TRP A 122 11.43 -17.26 -0.60
C TRP A 122 10.27 -17.87 -1.39
N HIS A 123 10.56 -18.94 -2.13
CA HIS A 123 9.57 -19.65 -2.95
C HIS A 123 8.54 -20.43 -2.12
N ASP A 124 8.83 -20.74 -0.85
CA ASP A 124 7.89 -21.45 0.03
C ASP A 124 7.00 -20.46 0.78
N VAL A 125 7.60 -19.37 1.29
CA VAL A 125 6.96 -18.44 2.23
C VAL A 125 6.24 -17.30 1.53
N TRP A 126 6.79 -16.76 0.44
CA TRP A 126 6.26 -15.58 -0.23
C TRP A 126 5.66 -15.86 -1.61
N ARG A 127 6.31 -16.69 -2.45
CA ARG A 127 5.81 -17.18 -3.76
C ARG A 127 5.61 -16.13 -4.85
N PHE A 128 6.06 -14.89 -4.66
CA PHE A 128 6.08 -13.87 -5.71
C PHE A 128 7.42 -13.85 -6.45
N ASP A 129 7.46 -13.19 -7.62
CA ASP A 129 8.69 -13.04 -8.39
C ASP A 129 9.74 -12.27 -7.59
N ALA A 130 10.85 -12.94 -7.26
CA ALA A 130 11.92 -12.36 -6.47
C ALA A 130 12.52 -11.11 -7.13
N ASN A 131 12.52 -11.02 -8.46
CA ASN A 131 13.08 -9.89 -9.19
C ASN A 131 12.39 -8.57 -8.87
N GLN A 132 11.13 -8.61 -8.42
CA GLN A 132 10.39 -7.43 -8.00
C GLN A 132 10.90 -6.87 -6.66
N TYR A 133 11.43 -7.72 -5.78
CA TYR A 133 11.88 -7.36 -4.43
C TYR A 133 13.40 -7.24 -4.30
N LEU A 134 14.18 -7.94 -5.13
CA LEU A 134 15.64 -7.90 -5.11
C LEU A 134 16.21 -6.47 -5.10
N PRO A 135 15.66 -5.47 -5.83
CA PRO A 135 16.14 -4.10 -5.72
C PRO A 135 16.08 -3.53 -4.30
N LEU A 136 15.04 -3.84 -3.52
CA LEU A 136 14.91 -3.43 -2.11
C LEU A 136 15.98 -4.11 -1.23
N PHE A 137 16.22 -5.40 -1.47
CA PHE A 137 17.21 -6.18 -0.72
C PHE A 137 18.63 -5.73 -1.03
N HIS A 138 18.92 -5.44 -2.30
CA HIS A 138 20.20 -4.89 -2.72
C HIS A 138 20.45 -3.51 -2.15
N PHE A 139 19.43 -2.64 -2.14
CA PHE A 139 19.51 -1.33 -1.50
C PHE A 139 19.90 -1.47 -0.02
N ALA A 140 19.21 -2.34 0.72
CA ALA A 140 19.53 -2.60 2.12
C ALA A 140 20.98 -3.07 2.31
N ARG A 141 21.45 -4.03 1.49
CA ARG A 141 22.83 -4.53 1.54
C ARG A 141 23.86 -3.46 1.20
N GLN A 142 23.64 -2.70 0.13
CA GLN A 142 24.57 -1.67 -0.36
C GLN A 142 24.81 -0.59 0.70
N HIS A 143 23.76 -0.23 1.44
CA HIS A 143 23.81 0.79 2.49
C HIS A 143 24.01 0.20 3.90
N ARG A 144 24.18 -1.12 4.03
CA ARG A 144 24.27 -1.86 5.31
C ARG A 144 23.10 -1.56 6.25
N ILE A 145 21.92 -1.35 5.69
CA ILE A 145 20.69 -1.13 6.43
C ILE A 145 20.20 -2.49 6.96
N PRO A 146 19.99 -2.65 8.28
CA PRO A 146 19.48 -3.89 8.82
C PRO A 146 18.11 -4.24 8.21
N MET A 147 17.97 -5.49 7.79
CA MET A 147 16.70 -6.05 7.34
C MET A 147 16.06 -6.84 8.48
N VAL A 148 14.78 -6.63 8.76
CA VAL A 148 14.06 -7.31 9.85
C VAL A 148 12.94 -8.18 9.27
N ALA A 149 12.91 -9.46 9.65
CA ALA A 149 11.85 -10.40 9.31
C ALA A 149 10.65 -10.22 10.26
N MET A 150 9.50 -9.82 9.73
CA MET A 150 8.35 -9.41 10.55
C MET A 150 7.30 -10.49 10.74
N ASN A 151 7.21 -11.45 9.83
CA ASN A 151 6.07 -12.34 9.76
C ASN A 151 6.19 -13.51 10.75
N VAL A 152 5.06 -14.13 11.02
CA VAL A 152 5.01 -15.42 11.71
C VAL A 152 5.10 -16.57 10.69
N GLU A 153 5.22 -17.80 11.18
CA GLU A 153 5.22 -18.97 10.30
C GLU A 153 3.85 -19.15 9.62
N ARG A 154 3.87 -19.61 8.37
CA ARG A 154 2.64 -19.86 7.59
C ARG A 154 1.69 -20.86 8.25
N ASP A 155 2.25 -21.83 8.96
CA ASP A 155 1.45 -22.82 9.68
C ASP A 155 0.65 -22.18 10.81
N LEU A 156 1.23 -21.18 11.50
CA LEU A 156 0.50 -20.42 12.52
C LEU A 156 -0.62 -19.58 11.87
N ILE A 157 -0.34 -18.89 10.76
CA ILE A 157 -1.36 -18.14 10.01
C ILE A 157 -2.52 -19.06 9.62
N ARG A 158 -2.20 -20.27 9.13
CA ARG A 158 -3.20 -21.26 8.72
C ARG A 158 -3.98 -21.82 9.90
N ALA A 159 -3.33 -22.09 11.03
CA ALA A 159 -3.98 -22.58 12.24
C ALA A 159 -4.97 -21.55 12.77
N VAL A 160 -4.53 -20.30 12.97
CA VAL A 160 -5.37 -19.19 13.43
C VAL A 160 -6.52 -18.92 12.47
N GLY A 161 -6.27 -18.91 11.17
CA GLY A 161 -7.32 -18.72 10.16
C GLY A 161 -8.39 -19.82 10.14
N LYS A 162 -8.07 -21.02 10.63
CA LYS A 162 -9.02 -22.14 10.73
C LYS A 162 -9.70 -22.25 12.10
N GLN A 163 -8.99 -21.94 13.17
CA GLN A 163 -9.37 -22.31 14.54
C GLN A 163 -9.72 -21.09 15.41
N GLY A 164 -9.40 -19.88 14.95
CA GLY A 164 -9.44 -18.66 15.76
C GLY A 164 -8.13 -18.45 16.52
N PHE A 165 -7.91 -17.23 17.02
CA PHE A 165 -6.69 -16.86 17.75
C PHE A 165 -6.66 -17.35 19.21
N GLU A 166 -7.83 -17.63 19.79
CA GLU A 166 -7.99 -18.00 21.19
C GLU A 166 -7.85 -19.51 21.47
N LYS A 167 -7.51 -20.31 20.45
CA LYS A 167 -7.38 -21.77 20.55
C LYS A 167 -5.96 -22.24 20.30
#